data_AF-A0A956DHI1-F1
#
_entry.id   AF-A0A956DHI1-F1
#
_cell.length_a   1.000
_cell.length_b   1.000
_cell.length_c   1.000
_cell.angle_alpha   90.00
_cell.angle_beta   90.00
_cell.angle_gamma   90.00
#
_symmetry.space_group_name_H-M   'P 1'
#
loop_
_entity.id
_entity.type
_entity.pdbx_description
1 polymer ?
#
loop_
_entity_poly.entity_id
_entity_poly.type
_entity_poly.pdbx_seq_one_letter_code
_entity_poly.pdbx_strand_id
1 'polypeptide(L)'
;MIRRWLPLAWWLVACNGAAPLTDLDGDGFEAPVDCDDRAPNVRPGLAEIVGDGLDNDCDPSTRDDDLDGDGFGRRDGDCDDRDPMRFPGAEEVPHDGVDQDCSGSDLEDVDGDGFAGGADGDDCDDTRIDVSPAGIERCDDGIDQDCDGTDCPLDTGGDADSDADSDTDAD
;
A
#
# COMPACT_ATOMS: atom_id res chain seq x y z
N MET A 1 -14.71 -54.74 -76.64
CA MET A 1 -13.72 -53.65 -76.65
C MET A 1 -14.18 -52.59 -75.65
N ILE A 2 -13.76 -52.68 -74.39
CA ILE A 2 -14.21 -51.78 -73.32
C ILE A 2 -13.14 -50.72 -73.14
N ARG A 3 -13.47 -49.46 -73.47
CA ARG A 3 -12.56 -48.31 -73.37
C ARG A 3 -12.54 -47.80 -71.93
N ARG A 4 -11.34 -47.79 -71.34
CA ARG A 4 -10.98 -47.18 -70.06
C ARG A 4 -11.17 -45.66 -70.13
N TRP A 5 -11.86 -45.07 -69.15
CA TRP A 5 -11.69 -43.68 -68.73
C TRP A 5 -11.88 -43.61 -67.20
N LEU A 6 -10.85 -43.16 -66.49
CA LEU A 6 -10.74 -42.88 -65.05
C LEU A 6 -9.85 -41.62 -64.97
N PRO A 7 -9.92 -40.79 -63.91
CA PRO A 7 -11.05 -40.03 -63.41
C PRO A 7 -10.70 -38.52 -63.35
N LEU A 8 -11.69 -37.61 -63.39
CA LEU A 8 -11.46 -36.22 -63.01
C LEU A 8 -11.54 -36.12 -61.48
N ALA A 9 -10.38 -36.22 -60.86
CA ALA A 9 -10.17 -35.88 -59.47
C ALA A 9 -10.52 -34.39 -59.26
N TRP A 10 -11.69 -34.13 -58.68
CA TRP A 10 -11.92 -32.87 -57.98
C TRP A 10 -11.14 -32.98 -56.67
N TRP A 11 -9.96 -32.37 -56.67
CA TRP A 11 -9.28 -32.00 -55.44
C TRP A 11 -10.18 -31.00 -54.70
N LEU A 12 -11.05 -31.53 -53.83
CA LEU A 12 -11.33 -30.85 -52.58
C LEU A 12 -9.97 -30.71 -51.90
N VAL A 13 -9.35 -29.55 -52.06
CA VAL A 13 -8.31 -29.11 -51.14
C VAL A 13 -8.99 -29.09 -49.78
N ALA A 14 -8.70 -30.12 -48.99
CA ALA A 14 -8.91 -30.08 -47.56
C ALA A 14 -8.09 -28.88 -47.06
N CYS A 15 -8.74 -27.89 -46.48
CA CYS A 15 -8.09 -27.03 -45.51
C CYS A 15 -7.92 -27.87 -44.23
N ASN A 16 -7.01 -28.84 -44.29
CA ASN A 16 -6.55 -29.58 -43.12
C ASN A 16 -5.41 -28.77 -42.51
N GLY A 17 -5.66 -28.14 -41.36
CA GLY A 17 -4.61 -27.69 -40.45
C GLY A 17 -4.68 -26.20 -40.13
N ALA A 18 -5.07 -25.92 -38.88
CA ALA A 18 -5.04 -24.64 -38.17
C ALA A 18 -5.85 -23.50 -38.80
N ALA A 19 -6.60 -22.77 -37.97
CA ALA A 19 -7.03 -21.42 -38.36
C ALA A 19 -5.76 -20.66 -38.79
N PRO A 20 -5.78 -19.90 -39.91
CA PRO A 20 -4.67 -19.01 -40.20
C PRO A 20 -4.45 -18.17 -38.95
N LEU A 21 -3.21 -18.13 -38.48
CA LEU A 21 -2.79 -17.12 -37.54
C LEU A 21 -2.98 -15.80 -38.30
N THR A 22 -4.15 -15.19 -38.07
CA THR A 22 -4.57 -13.98 -38.76
C THR A 22 -4.08 -12.83 -37.93
N ASP A 23 -3.29 -12.00 -38.58
CA ASP A 23 -3.06 -10.59 -38.25
C ASP A 23 -4.19 -9.83 -38.98
N LEU A 24 -5.26 -9.52 -38.26
CA LEU A 24 -6.50 -8.98 -38.84
C LEU A 24 -6.43 -7.45 -39.02
N ASP A 25 -5.64 -6.75 -38.22
CA ASP A 25 -5.45 -5.30 -38.35
C ASP A 25 -4.19 -4.87 -39.11
N GLY A 26 -3.30 -5.82 -39.41
CA GLY A 26 -2.13 -5.64 -40.28
C GLY A 26 -0.93 -4.99 -39.59
N ASP A 27 -0.81 -5.14 -38.28
CA ASP A 27 0.23 -4.49 -37.50
C ASP A 27 1.51 -5.33 -37.32
N GLY A 28 1.48 -6.56 -37.82
CA GLY A 28 2.59 -7.51 -37.79
C GLY A 28 2.61 -8.45 -36.59
N PHE A 29 1.63 -8.38 -35.70
CA PHE A 29 1.40 -9.33 -34.62
C PHE A 29 0.17 -10.19 -34.90
N GLU A 30 0.19 -11.42 -34.41
CA GLU A 30 -0.93 -12.37 -34.59
C GLU A 30 -1.70 -12.49 -33.27
N ALA A 31 -3.00 -12.77 -33.34
CA ALA A 31 -3.91 -12.89 -32.19
C ALA A 31 -3.43 -13.66 -30.94
N PRO A 32 -2.52 -14.66 -31.00
CA PRO A 32 -2.00 -15.29 -29.78
C PRO A 32 -1.09 -14.39 -28.94
N VAL A 33 -0.52 -13.34 -29.53
CA VAL A 33 0.40 -12.39 -28.88
C VAL A 33 -0.22 -10.99 -28.81
N ASP A 34 -1.08 -10.66 -29.77
CA ASP A 34 -1.84 -9.42 -29.80
C ASP A 34 -3.12 -9.52 -28.95
N CYS A 35 -3.25 -8.62 -27.97
CA CYS A 35 -4.38 -8.55 -27.06
C CYS A 35 -5.65 -7.97 -27.70
N ASP A 36 -5.55 -7.24 -28.82
CA ASP A 36 -6.67 -6.84 -29.66
C ASP A 36 -6.31 -6.81 -31.16
N ASP A 37 -6.40 -7.98 -31.80
CA ASP A 37 -6.22 -8.24 -33.26
C ASP A 37 -7.24 -7.52 -34.18
N ARG A 38 -7.86 -6.43 -33.71
CA ARG A 38 -8.70 -5.52 -34.50
C ARG A 38 -8.25 -4.07 -34.41
N ALA A 39 -7.22 -3.79 -33.63
CA ALA A 39 -6.75 -2.46 -33.29
C ALA A 39 -5.24 -2.37 -33.55
N PRO A 40 -4.79 -1.81 -34.70
CA PRO A 40 -3.37 -1.79 -35.06
C PRO A 40 -2.52 -0.83 -34.22
N ASN A 41 -3.12 -0.22 -33.20
CA ASN A 41 -2.49 0.59 -32.16
C ASN A 41 -2.46 -0.10 -30.79
N VAL A 42 -2.80 -1.39 -30.74
CA VAL A 42 -2.75 -2.27 -29.57
C VAL A 42 -1.88 -3.46 -29.96
N ARG A 43 -0.64 -3.53 -29.45
CA ARG A 43 0.28 -4.64 -29.75
C ARG A 43 1.48 -4.66 -28.81
N PRO A 44 2.12 -5.83 -28.65
CA PRO A 44 3.33 -5.99 -27.85
C PRO A 44 4.41 -4.94 -28.13
N GLY A 45 4.84 -4.26 -27.06
CA GLY A 45 5.99 -3.34 -27.09
C GLY A 45 5.70 -1.97 -27.69
N LEU A 46 4.43 -1.58 -27.81
CA LEU A 46 4.05 -0.17 -27.86
C LEU A 46 4.35 0.51 -26.51
N ALA A 47 4.15 1.82 -26.46
CA ALA A 47 4.09 2.52 -25.19
C ALA A 47 2.62 2.58 -24.77
N GLU A 48 2.34 2.23 -23.52
CA GLU A 48 1.04 2.45 -22.91
C GLU A 48 0.64 3.93 -22.92
N ILE A 49 -0.59 4.21 -23.32
CA ILE A 49 -1.22 5.54 -23.31
C ILE A 49 -2.23 5.58 -22.17
N VAL A 50 -1.74 5.88 -20.97
CA VAL A 50 -2.55 5.97 -19.74
C VAL A 50 -3.81 6.83 -19.94
N GLY A 51 -4.96 6.24 -19.63
CA GLY A 51 -6.28 6.84 -19.64
C GLY A 51 -7.01 6.85 -20.99
N ASP A 52 -6.54 6.07 -21.99
CA ASP A 52 -7.22 5.91 -23.29
C ASP A 52 -8.23 4.75 -23.29
N GLY A 53 -8.20 3.89 -22.26
CA GLY A 53 -9.11 2.77 -22.07
C GLY A 53 -8.68 1.48 -22.77
N LEU A 54 -7.47 1.42 -23.30
CA LEU A 54 -6.89 0.27 -23.99
C LEU A 54 -5.58 -0.12 -23.33
N ASP A 55 -5.30 -1.42 -23.25
CA ASP A 55 -3.96 -1.94 -22.99
C ASP A 55 -3.20 -1.87 -24.33
N ASN A 56 -2.47 -0.78 -24.58
CA ASN A 56 -1.88 -0.51 -25.88
C ASN A 56 -0.66 -1.38 -26.17
N ASP A 57 0.06 -1.81 -25.15
CA ASP A 57 1.29 -2.58 -25.29
C ASP A 57 1.16 -4.06 -24.95
N CYS A 58 -0.06 -4.50 -24.62
CA CYS A 58 -0.41 -5.88 -24.24
C CYS A 58 0.40 -6.41 -23.05
N ASP A 59 0.89 -5.51 -22.20
CA ASP A 59 1.60 -5.83 -20.97
C ASP A 59 0.75 -5.44 -19.76
N PRO A 60 0.20 -6.41 -19.00
CA PRO A 60 -0.67 -6.12 -17.86
C PRO A 60 0.06 -5.44 -16.69
N SER A 61 1.38 -5.23 -16.78
CA SER A 61 2.16 -4.45 -15.81
C SER A 61 2.21 -2.95 -16.11
N THR A 62 1.82 -2.53 -17.32
CA THR A 62 1.69 -1.13 -17.76
C THR A 62 0.21 -0.82 -17.92
N ARG A 63 -0.50 -0.66 -16.80
CA ARG A 63 -1.95 -0.54 -16.81
C ARG A 63 -2.42 0.86 -17.23
N ASP A 64 -3.48 0.90 -18.02
CA ASP A 64 -4.18 2.13 -18.41
C ASP A 64 -4.69 2.96 -17.22
N ASP A 65 -4.94 2.34 -16.07
CA ASP A 65 -5.49 2.97 -14.87
C ASP A 65 -4.48 3.20 -13.72
N ASP A 66 -3.18 3.12 -14.01
CA ASP A 66 -2.06 3.32 -13.06
C ASP A 66 -1.14 4.44 -13.58
N LEU A 67 -1.42 5.69 -13.17
CA LEU A 67 -0.79 6.88 -13.74
C LEU A 67 0.61 7.17 -13.19
N ASP A 68 0.94 6.69 -11.99
CA ASP A 68 2.25 6.85 -11.37
C ASP A 68 3.14 5.59 -11.40
N GLY A 69 2.57 4.44 -11.75
CA GLY A 69 3.30 3.21 -12.03
C GLY A 69 3.71 2.45 -10.78
N ASP A 70 2.97 2.58 -9.67
CA ASP A 70 3.20 1.81 -8.45
C ASP A 70 2.55 0.41 -8.45
N GLY A 71 1.76 0.11 -9.49
CA GLY A 71 1.05 -1.14 -9.67
C GLY A 71 -0.40 -1.13 -9.17
N PHE A 72 -0.88 -0.01 -8.62
CA PHE A 72 -2.22 0.17 -8.09
C PHE A 72 -2.93 1.33 -8.77
N GLY A 73 -3.98 1.02 -9.54
CA GLY A 73 -4.89 2.06 -10.00
C GLY A 73 -5.94 2.42 -8.95
N ARG A 74 -6.67 3.53 -9.15
CA ARG A 74 -7.77 3.94 -8.25
C ARG A 74 -8.80 2.86 -7.94
N ARG A 75 -9.03 1.91 -8.85
CA ARG A 75 -9.99 0.80 -8.65
C ARG A 75 -9.47 -0.28 -7.73
N ASP A 76 -8.15 -0.38 -7.60
CA ASP A 76 -7.45 -1.36 -6.78
C ASP A 76 -7.14 -0.83 -5.37
N GLY A 77 -7.50 0.42 -5.07
CA GLY A 77 -7.43 1.01 -3.73
C GLY A 77 -6.44 2.15 -3.59
N ASP A 78 -5.73 2.52 -4.66
CA ASP A 78 -4.87 3.69 -4.65
C ASP A 78 -5.68 4.98 -4.44
N CYS A 79 -5.24 5.73 -3.42
CA CYS A 79 -5.85 6.96 -2.97
C CYS A 79 -5.34 8.18 -3.76
N ASP A 80 -4.13 8.13 -4.33
CA ASP A 80 -3.51 9.17 -5.15
C ASP A 80 -2.58 8.65 -6.25
N ASP A 81 -3.24 8.19 -7.31
CA ASP A 81 -2.84 7.92 -8.71
C ASP A 81 -1.97 8.99 -9.42
N ARG A 82 -1.12 9.70 -8.70
CA ARG A 82 -0.14 10.69 -9.17
C ARG A 82 1.12 10.66 -8.31
N ASP A 83 1.12 9.90 -7.23
CA ASP A 83 2.20 9.79 -6.27
C ASP A 83 2.50 8.30 -6.02
N PRO A 84 3.56 7.76 -6.62
CA PRO A 84 3.87 6.32 -6.55
C PRO A 84 4.35 5.88 -5.15
N MET A 85 4.36 6.78 -4.17
CA MET A 85 4.63 6.48 -2.77
C MET A 85 3.34 6.35 -1.94
N ARG A 86 2.16 6.55 -2.55
CA ARG A 86 0.87 6.59 -1.86
C ARG A 86 -0.09 5.52 -2.39
N PHE A 87 0.11 4.28 -1.96
CA PHE A 87 -0.63 3.11 -2.42
C PHE A 87 -0.94 2.12 -1.30
N PRO A 88 -1.90 1.20 -1.50
CA PRO A 88 -2.21 0.14 -0.54
C PRO A 88 -0.99 -0.61 0.00
N GLY A 89 -0.68 -0.41 1.28
CA GLY A 89 0.44 -1.05 1.96
C GLY A 89 1.81 -0.41 1.73
N ALA A 90 1.86 0.86 1.28
CA ALA A 90 3.06 1.68 1.36
C ALA A 90 3.54 1.84 2.82
N GLU A 91 4.79 2.26 3.01
CA GLU A 91 5.32 2.54 4.35
C GLU A 91 4.78 3.89 4.84
N GLU A 92 4.17 3.89 6.02
CA GLU A 92 3.67 5.10 6.66
C GLU A 92 4.80 5.95 7.25
N VAL A 93 4.64 7.27 7.13
CA VAL A 93 5.45 8.25 7.85
C VAL A 93 4.55 8.85 8.93
N PRO A 94 4.67 8.40 10.19
CA PRO A 94 3.75 8.82 11.24
C PRO A 94 3.74 10.35 11.44
N HIS A 95 2.55 10.89 11.68
CA HIS A 95 2.32 12.29 12.09
C HIS A 95 2.66 13.35 11.04
N ASP A 96 2.74 12.98 9.77
CA ASP A 96 2.96 13.94 8.67
C ASP A 96 1.65 14.45 8.03
N GLY A 97 0.51 13.89 8.45
CA GLY A 97 -0.83 14.23 8.02
C GLY A 97 -1.21 13.66 6.66
N VAL A 98 -0.39 12.77 6.10
CA VAL A 98 -0.65 12.08 4.84
C VAL A 98 -0.97 10.62 5.14
N ASP A 99 -1.86 10.04 4.35
CA ASP A 99 -2.18 8.61 4.34
C ASP A 99 -1.42 8.01 3.15
N GLN A 100 -0.28 7.37 3.43
CA GLN A 100 0.63 6.77 2.45
C GLN A 100 0.11 5.41 2.04
N ASP A 101 -0.35 4.62 3.00
CA ASP A 101 -0.73 3.22 2.78
C ASP A 101 -2.18 3.07 2.32
N CYS A 102 -2.88 4.19 2.14
CA CYS A 102 -4.29 4.29 1.76
C CYS A 102 -5.23 3.50 2.69
N SER A 103 -4.88 3.36 3.97
CA SER A 103 -5.69 2.69 4.99
C SER A 103 -6.85 3.55 5.51
N GLY A 104 -6.85 4.84 5.20
CA GLY A 104 -7.91 5.79 5.47
C GLY A 104 -7.51 6.98 6.35
N SER A 105 -6.33 6.95 6.96
CA SER A 105 -5.74 8.04 7.75
C SER A 105 -4.24 7.81 7.95
N ASP A 106 -3.52 8.89 8.28
CA ASP A 106 -2.14 8.82 8.77
C ASP A 106 -2.04 7.91 10.02
N LEU A 107 -0.85 7.36 10.27
CA LEU A 107 -0.53 6.58 11.45
C LEU A 107 -0.28 7.51 12.64
N GLU A 108 -1.26 7.61 13.53
CA GLU A 108 -1.19 8.46 14.73
C GLU A 108 -0.83 7.71 16.04
N ASP A 109 -0.93 6.38 16.07
CA ASP A 109 -0.61 5.53 17.25
C ASP A 109 0.42 4.49 16.83
N VAL A 110 1.70 4.80 17.05
CA VAL A 110 2.83 4.07 16.47
C VAL A 110 3.15 2.80 17.27
N ASP A 111 2.96 2.81 18.57
CA ASP A 111 3.23 1.64 19.41
C ASP A 111 2.01 0.75 19.66
N GLY A 112 0.80 1.24 19.40
CA GLY A 112 -0.46 0.49 19.40
C GLY A 112 -1.11 0.39 20.77
N ASP A 113 -0.86 1.34 21.68
CA ASP A 113 -1.43 1.33 23.02
C ASP A 113 -2.83 1.97 23.11
N GLY A 114 -3.26 2.61 22.01
CA GLY A 114 -4.57 3.25 21.85
C GLY A 114 -4.57 4.75 22.11
N PHE A 115 -3.41 5.37 22.35
CA PHE A 115 -3.24 6.81 22.45
C PHE A 115 -2.45 7.33 21.24
N ALA A 116 -2.92 8.45 20.67
CA ALA A 116 -2.21 9.07 19.57
C ALA A 116 -1.02 9.89 20.09
N GLY A 117 0.10 9.81 19.38
CA GLY A 117 1.28 10.65 19.58
C GLY A 117 1.28 11.94 18.77
N GLY A 118 2.49 12.45 18.50
CA GLY A 118 2.70 13.63 17.67
C GLY A 118 2.41 14.95 18.39
N ALA A 119 2.22 16.03 17.62
CA ALA A 119 2.07 17.37 18.18
C ALA A 119 0.71 17.62 18.85
N ASP A 120 -0.31 16.88 18.42
CA ASP A 120 -1.71 17.04 18.85
C ASP A 120 -2.23 15.82 19.65
N GLY A 121 -1.38 14.80 19.88
CA GLY A 121 -1.69 13.60 20.63
C GLY A 121 -1.56 13.75 22.14
N ASP A 122 -2.17 12.80 22.86
CA ASP A 122 -2.10 12.73 24.32
C ASP A 122 -0.93 11.84 24.81
N ASP A 123 -0.29 11.07 23.91
CA ASP A 123 0.90 10.26 24.22
C ASP A 123 2.19 11.10 24.15
N CYS A 124 2.94 11.09 25.26
CA CYS A 124 4.20 11.81 25.42
C CYS A 124 5.44 11.04 24.92
N ASP A 125 5.36 9.73 24.69
CA ASP A 125 6.36 8.91 23.98
C ASP A 125 5.69 7.75 23.23
N ASP A 126 5.16 8.08 22.05
CA ASP A 126 4.49 7.19 21.07
C ASP A 126 5.39 6.09 20.46
N THR A 127 6.54 5.81 21.07
CA THR A 127 7.39 4.67 20.72
C THR A 127 7.44 3.62 21.82
N ARG A 128 6.70 3.82 22.91
CA ARG A 128 6.72 3.03 24.13
C ARG A 128 5.29 2.76 24.63
N ILE A 129 4.79 1.56 24.35
CA ILE A 129 3.47 1.04 24.79
C ILE A 129 3.17 1.14 26.31
N ASP A 130 4.16 1.41 27.15
CA ASP A 130 3.98 1.60 28.59
C ASP A 130 3.92 3.07 29.03
N VAL A 131 4.19 4.02 28.13
CA VAL A 131 4.12 5.47 28.31
C VAL A 131 2.88 5.99 27.58
N SER A 132 1.86 6.43 28.31
CA SER A 132 0.67 7.08 27.76
C SER A 132 -0.24 7.56 28.89
N PRO A 133 -1.34 8.30 28.63
CA PRO A 133 -2.28 8.70 29.68
C PRO A 133 -2.89 7.58 30.53
N ALA A 134 -2.78 6.31 30.10
CA ALA A 134 -3.19 5.14 30.87
C ALA A 134 -2.02 4.33 31.47
N GLY A 135 -0.79 4.80 31.29
CA GLY A 135 0.42 4.17 31.78
C GLY A 135 0.44 4.05 33.31
N ILE A 136 1.20 3.07 33.80
CA ILE A 136 1.39 2.87 35.24
C ILE A 136 2.68 3.55 35.63
N GLU A 137 2.54 4.58 36.45
CA GLU A 137 3.66 5.41 36.89
C GLU A 137 4.70 4.64 37.71
N ARG A 138 5.98 4.83 37.36
CA ARG A 138 7.14 4.23 38.02
C ARG A 138 8.06 5.33 38.55
N CYS A 139 7.72 5.81 39.74
CA CYS A 139 8.45 6.94 40.33
C CYS A 139 9.98 6.76 40.35
N ASP A 140 10.67 7.87 40.09
CA ASP A 140 12.13 8.07 40.16
C ASP A 140 12.95 7.29 39.10
N ASP A 141 12.32 6.83 38.01
CA ASP A 141 13.04 6.24 36.86
C ASP A 141 13.34 7.23 35.73
N GLY A 142 12.80 8.46 35.84
CA GLY A 142 13.01 9.56 34.92
C GLY A 142 12.11 9.55 33.70
N ILE A 143 11.09 8.68 33.65
CA ILE A 143 10.10 8.61 32.60
C ILE A 143 8.74 8.96 33.20
N ASP A 144 8.05 9.92 32.59
CA ASP A 144 6.65 10.24 32.88
C ASP A 144 5.79 9.21 32.12
N GLN A 145 5.42 8.12 32.79
CA GLN A 145 4.75 6.98 32.15
C GLN A 145 3.25 7.23 31.99
N ASP A 146 2.64 8.10 32.80
CA ASP A 146 1.22 8.46 32.71
C ASP A 146 0.95 9.80 31.99
N CYS A 147 2.00 10.45 31.48
CA CYS A 147 1.97 11.71 30.73
C CYS A 147 1.25 12.85 31.47
N ASP A 148 1.23 12.84 32.80
CA ASP A 148 0.63 13.91 33.61
C ASP A 148 1.53 15.14 33.80
N GLY A 149 2.75 15.07 33.26
CA GLY A 149 3.80 16.08 33.35
C GLY A 149 4.73 15.89 34.55
N THR A 150 4.61 14.79 35.30
CA THR A 150 5.42 14.49 36.48
C THR A 150 5.80 13.01 36.58
N ASP A 151 7.07 12.72 36.83
CA ASP A 151 7.56 11.38 37.26
C ASP A 151 7.21 11.18 38.75
N CYS A 152 5.90 11.06 39.01
CA CYS A 152 5.22 11.24 40.29
C CYS A 152 5.45 12.64 40.95
N PRO A 153 4.51 13.12 41.78
CA PRO A 153 4.90 13.94 42.90
C PRO A 153 5.66 13.04 43.87
N LEU A 154 6.97 13.28 44.03
CA LEU A 154 7.53 13.10 45.36
C LEU A 154 6.64 13.91 46.30
N ASP A 155 5.86 13.24 47.14
CA ASP A 155 5.55 13.80 48.44
C ASP A 155 6.88 13.95 49.21
N THR A 156 7.63 14.99 48.83
CA THR A 156 8.68 15.59 49.63
C THR A 156 8.08 16.65 50.55
N GLY A 157 6.82 16.49 50.94
CA GLY A 157 5.97 17.50 51.55
C GLY A 157 5.13 17.04 52.74
N GLY A 158 5.52 16.00 53.47
CA GLY A 158 5.02 15.63 54.80
C GLY A 158 4.11 14.42 54.75
N ASP A 159 4.61 13.21 54.93
CA ASP A 159 4.88 12.72 56.29
C ASP A 159 5.87 11.54 56.23
N ALA A 160 7.14 11.83 56.49
CA ALA A 160 8.11 10.83 56.95
C ALA A 160 8.59 11.26 58.34
N ASP A 161 8.09 10.54 59.34
CA ASP A 161 8.45 10.62 60.76
C ASP A 161 9.84 11.20 61.04
N SER A 162 9.86 12.40 61.62
CA SER A 162 10.93 12.82 62.52
C SER A 162 10.47 12.68 63.97
N ASP A 163 10.05 11.48 64.34
CA ASP A 163 10.19 11.00 65.72
C ASP A 163 11.68 10.71 65.94
N ALA A 164 12.43 11.77 66.25
CA ALA A 164 13.72 11.68 66.91
C ALA A 164 13.87 12.90 67.84
N ASP A 165 13.45 12.67 69.08
CA ASP A 165 13.90 13.27 70.34
C ASP A 165 14.97 14.37 70.23
N SER A 166 14.58 15.58 70.65
CA SER A 166 15.49 16.41 71.44
C SER A 166 14.76 16.94 72.66
N ASP A 167 14.84 16.17 73.73
CA ASP A 167 14.93 16.72 75.07
C ASP A 167 15.99 17.84 75.07
N THR A 168 15.54 19.09 75.17
CA THR A 168 16.33 20.17 75.77
C THR A 168 15.41 21.05 76.63
N ASP A 169 15.38 20.68 77.91
CA ASP A 169 15.56 21.52 79.10
C ASP A 169 14.77 22.83 79.28
N ALA A 170 14.01 22.83 80.38
CA ALA A 170 14.02 23.83 81.46
C ALA A 170 13.75 25.32 81.13
N ASP A 171 12.59 25.83 81.55
CA ASP A 171 12.44 26.61 82.81
C ASP A 171 10.96 26.88 83.13
#